data_AF-A0A7J2JKV6-F1
#
_entry.id   AF-A0A7J2JKV6-F1
#
_cell.length_a   1.000
_cell.length_b   1.000
_cell.length_c   1.000
_cell.angle_alpha   90.00
_cell.angle_beta   90.00
_cell.angle_gamma   90.00
#
_symmetry.space_group_name_H-M   'P 1'
#
loop_
_entity.id
_entity.type
_entity.pdbx_description
1 polymer ?
#
loop_
_entity_poly.entity_id
_entity_poly.type
_entity_poly.pdbx_seq_one_letter_code
_entity_poly.pdbx_strand_id
1 'polypeptide(L)'
;VVVDYQGEVYFGDETLTGNGRGIMQREDFGRFKAKSVNLPPVSELDGLIIAFITRRNTVVPIASKLTLEQGAAAFMLGESIETSASDPKRAGESVREVGTNPFIIGDYAQEGNRFYEFIKKYPEKIQCYLLNTGGVGEIMERDEHGNKVIRQKVLRVEIPEMASIIRGIVRGTIEWEKEPHFGTLVPKKVEGVDMSKFDLNKFYTKEQIDFYVKELKKERIEWLEKFPGLNPEILKAVKGE
;
A
#
# COMPACT_ATOMS: atom_id res chain seq x y z
N VAL A 1 -24.47 -8.42 -9.09
CA VAL A 1 -23.87 -8.57 -10.43
C VAL A 1 -25.00 -8.62 -11.43
N VAL A 2 -24.84 -8.01 -12.61
CA VAL A 2 -25.86 -8.06 -13.66
C VAL A 2 -25.68 -9.36 -14.45
N VAL A 3 -26.78 -10.07 -14.66
CA VAL A 3 -26.84 -11.34 -15.39
C VAL A 3 -28.02 -11.26 -16.35
N ASP A 4 -27.83 -11.63 -17.62
CA ASP A 4 -28.94 -11.68 -18.57
C ASP A 4 -29.76 -12.97 -18.46
N TYR A 5 -30.76 -13.09 -19.34
CA TYR A 5 -31.63 -14.26 -19.43
C TYR A 5 -30.92 -15.53 -19.93
N GLN A 6 -29.72 -15.41 -20.50
CA GLN A 6 -28.88 -16.54 -20.95
C GLN A 6 -27.93 -17.03 -19.84
N GLY A 7 -27.82 -16.28 -18.74
CA GLY A 7 -26.89 -16.57 -17.65
C GLY A 7 -25.53 -15.91 -17.82
N GLU A 8 -25.36 -15.03 -18.82
CA GLU A 8 -24.11 -14.31 -19.06
C GLU A 8 -23.93 -13.21 -18.01
N VAL A 9 -22.74 -13.15 -17.42
CA VAL A 9 -22.41 -12.21 -16.36
C VAL A 9 -21.70 -10.99 -16.94
N TYR A 10 -22.28 -9.81 -16.72
CA TYR A 10 -21.71 -8.55 -17.18
C TYR A 10 -20.83 -7.93 -16.08
N PHE A 11 -19.56 -8.35 -16.03
CA PHE A 11 -18.62 -7.93 -14.97
C PHE A 11 -18.35 -6.41 -14.92
N GLY A 12 -18.51 -5.71 -16.05
CA GLY A 12 -18.33 -4.26 -16.12
C GLY A 12 -19.60 -3.44 -15.85
N ASP A 13 -20.74 -4.10 -15.60
CA ASP A 13 -22.01 -3.42 -15.37
C ASP A 13 -22.22 -3.15 -13.87
N GLU A 14 -22.10 -1.87 -13.50
CA GLU A 14 -22.27 -1.39 -12.12
C GLU A 14 -23.70 -0.88 -11.83
N THR A 15 -24.67 -1.08 -12.74
CA THR A 15 -26.05 -0.55 -12.61
C THR A 15 -26.72 -0.93 -11.29
N LEU A 16 -26.48 -2.15 -10.80
CA LEU A 16 -27.00 -2.60 -9.50
C LEU A 16 -26.13 -2.13 -8.33
N THR A 17 -24.81 -2.18 -8.50
CA THR A 17 -23.82 -1.81 -7.49
C THR A 17 -22.41 -1.82 -8.11
N GLY A 18 -21.55 -0.88 -7.69
CA GLY A 18 -20.10 -0.92 -7.97
C GLY A 18 -19.33 -1.95 -7.12
N ASN A 19 -20.01 -2.69 -6.24
CA ASN A 19 -19.40 -3.70 -5.35
C ASN A 19 -19.84 -5.12 -5.68
N GLY A 20 -19.77 -5.51 -6.96
CA GLY A 20 -20.04 -6.89 -7.38
C GLY A 20 -19.15 -7.89 -6.63
N ARG A 21 -19.74 -8.96 -6.08
CA ARG A 21 -19.02 -10.02 -5.36
C ARG A 21 -19.31 -11.39 -5.99
N GLY A 22 -18.29 -12.23 -6.06
CA GLY A 22 -18.38 -13.64 -6.37
C GLY A 22 -17.81 -14.46 -5.23
N ILE A 23 -18.45 -15.60 -4.91
CA ILE A 23 -17.99 -16.53 -3.88
C ILE A 23 -17.54 -17.80 -4.61
N MET A 24 -16.32 -18.25 -4.30
CA MET A 24 -15.78 -19.52 -4.81
C MET A 24 -15.36 -20.37 -3.62
N GLN A 25 -15.52 -21.69 -3.74
CA GLN A 25 -15.02 -22.62 -2.75
C GLN A 25 -13.51 -22.76 -2.89
N ARG A 26 -12.82 -23.02 -1.77
CA ARG A 26 -11.38 -23.28 -1.80
C ARG A 26 -11.01 -24.46 -2.72
N GLU A 27 -11.89 -25.45 -2.81
CA GLU A 27 -11.70 -26.63 -3.67
C GLU A 27 -11.74 -26.29 -5.17
N ASP A 28 -12.41 -25.20 -5.57
CA ASP A 28 -12.50 -24.77 -6.97
C ASP A 28 -11.14 -24.33 -7.54
N PHE A 29 -10.16 -24.02 -6.68
CA PHE A 29 -8.79 -23.74 -7.09
C PHE A 29 -8.03 -24.99 -7.59
N GLY A 30 -8.55 -26.20 -7.33
CA GLY A 30 -7.98 -27.46 -7.81
C GLY A 30 -6.47 -27.58 -7.53
N ARG A 31 -5.67 -27.74 -8.59
CA ARG A 31 -4.21 -27.88 -8.48
C ARG A 31 -3.48 -26.63 -7.96
N PHE A 32 -4.11 -25.46 -8.00
CA PHE A 32 -3.53 -24.21 -7.51
C PHE A 32 -3.78 -23.99 -6.01
N LYS A 33 -4.58 -24.86 -5.39
CA LYS A 33 -4.86 -24.83 -3.96
C LYS A 33 -3.61 -25.19 -3.16
N ALA A 34 -3.27 -24.39 -2.16
CA ALA A 34 -2.23 -24.75 -1.18
C ALA A 34 -2.67 -25.96 -0.33
N LYS A 35 -1.70 -26.73 0.18
CA LYS A 35 -1.98 -27.90 1.04
C LYS A 35 -2.71 -27.53 2.34
N SER A 36 -2.46 -26.33 2.86
CA SER A 36 -3.06 -25.80 4.09
C SER A 36 -3.49 -24.34 3.90
N VAL A 37 -4.37 -23.87 4.78
CA VAL A 37 -4.69 -22.44 4.92
C VAL A 37 -3.61 -21.70 5.71
N ASN A 38 -2.84 -22.42 6.54
CA ASN A 38 -1.75 -21.87 7.32
C ASN A 38 -0.44 -21.90 6.51
N LEU A 39 0.35 -20.84 6.65
CA LEU A 39 1.75 -20.86 6.23
C LEU A 39 2.57 -21.76 7.18
N PRO A 40 3.65 -22.39 6.70
CA PRO A 40 4.63 -23.02 7.58
C PRO A 40 5.25 -22.01 8.56
N PRO A 41 5.81 -22.47 9.68
CA PRO A 41 6.58 -21.61 10.59
C PRO A 41 7.69 -20.86 9.84
N VAL A 42 7.90 -19.58 10.18
CA VAL A 42 8.93 -18.74 9.52
C VAL A 42 10.33 -19.35 9.62
N SER A 43 10.62 -20.09 10.70
CA SER A 43 11.87 -20.83 10.87
C SER A 43 12.14 -21.85 9.76
N GLU A 44 11.09 -22.42 9.16
CA GLU A 44 11.17 -23.42 8.08
C GLU A 44 11.16 -22.80 6.67
N LEU A 45 10.80 -21.52 6.54
CA LEU A 45 10.77 -20.82 5.27
C LEU A 45 12.16 -20.27 4.91
N ASP A 46 12.46 -20.16 3.62
CA ASP A 46 13.64 -19.42 3.13
C ASP A 46 13.52 -17.91 3.42
N GLY A 47 12.29 -17.41 3.39
CA GLY A 47 11.96 -16.03 3.73
C GLY A 47 10.44 -15.81 3.75
N LEU A 48 10.01 -14.73 4.41
CA LEU A 48 8.62 -14.30 4.43
C LEU A 48 8.55 -12.85 3.93
N ILE A 49 7.84 -12.64 2.83
CA ILE A 49 7.59 -11.30 2.28
C ILE A 49 6.25 -10.80 2.84
N ILE A 50 6.28 -9.65 3.48
CA ILE A 50 5.08 -8.91 3.89
C ILE A 50 4.98 -7.68 2.98
N ALA A 51 3.95 -7.66 2.14
CA ALA A 51 3.68 -6.56 1.22
C ALA A 51 2.45 -5.78 1.69
N PHE A 52 2.67 -4.54 2.12
CA PHE A 52 1.61 -3.58 2.40
C PHE A 52 1.17 -2.93 1.09
N ILE A 53 -0.10 -3.06 0.76
CA ILE A 53 -0.65 -2.46 -0.45
C ILE A 53 -1.30 -1.14 -0.05
N THR A 54 -0.81 -0.06 -0.65
CA THR A 54 -1.40 1.27 -0.48
C THR A 54 -1.84 1.79 -1.84
N ARG A 55 -2.70 2.81 -1.83
CA ARG A 55 -3.09 3.54 -3.02
C ARG A 55 -2.89 5.02 -2.76
N ARG A 56 -1.89 5.60 -3.40
CA ARG A 56 -1.53 7.02 -3.33
C ARG A 56 -1.22 7.49 -4.74
N ASN A 57 -1.52 8.74 -5.05
CA ASN A 57 -1.37 9.27 -6.41
C ASN A 57 -0.33 10.40 -6.51
N THR A 58 0.25 10.84 -5.39
CA THR A 58 1.11 12.03 -5.32
C THR A 58 2.60 11.66 -5.31
N VAL A 59 3.20 11.58 -4.12
CA VAL A 59 4.67 11.49 -3.93
C VAL A 59 5.15 10.16 -3.33
N VAL A 60 4.24 9.22 -3.03
CA VAL A 60 4.64 7.92 -2.47
C VAL A 60 5.25 7.05 -3.57
N PRO A 61 6.48 6.53 -3.40
CA PRO A 61 7.11 5.66 -4.39
C PRO A 61 6.26 4.44 -4.76
N ILE A 62 6.38 3.96 -6.00
CA ILE A 62 5.62 2.80 -6.49
C ILE A 62 5.92 1.54 -5.69
N ALA A 63 7.17 1.38 -5.25
CA ALA A 63 7.54 0.36 -4.28
C ALA A 63 8.64 0.87 -3.36
N SER A 64 8.58 0.48 -2.09
CA SER A 64 9.61 0.75 -1.10
C SER A 64 9.96 -0.53 -0.36
N LYS A 65 11.24 -0.86 -0.24
CA LYS A 65 11.74 -1.84 0.73
C LYS A 65 11.92 -1.13 2.08
N LEU A 66 11.30 -1.70 3.10
CA LEU A 66 11.16 -1.12 4.42
C LEU A 66 12.11 -1.80 5.41
N THR A 67 12.56 -1.06 6.42
CA THR A 67 13.04 -1.68 7.66
C THR A 67 11.87 -2.34 8.41
N LEU A 68 12.15 -3.10 9.46
CA LEU A 68 11.09 -3.74 10.26
C LEU A 68 10.26 -2.68 11.00
N GLU A 69 10.90 -1.63 11.51
CA GLU A 69 10.24 -0.49 12.16
C GLU A 69 9.31 0.23 11.17
N GLN A 70 9.81 0.48 9.95
CA GLN A 70 9.00 1.05 8.87
C GLN A 70 7.86 0.12 8.45
N GLY A 71 8.06 -1.20 8.47
CA GLY A 71 7.03 -2.20 8.22
C GLY A 71 5.93 -2.18 9.29
N ALA A 72 6.29 -2.09 10.57
CA ALA A 72 5.34 -1.91 11.65
C ALA A 72 4.62 -0.56 11.56
N ALA A 73 5.31 0.51 11.14
CA ALA A 73 4.69 1.79 10.88
C ALA A 73 3.69 1.71 9.72
N ALA A 74 4.02 1.02 8.62
CA ALA A 74 3.10 0.81 7.51
C ALA A 74 1.85 0.03 7.93
N PHE A 75 2.00 -0.98 8.79
CA PHE A 75 0.87 -1.69 9.41
C PHE A 75 -0.03 -0.74 10.22
N MET A 76 0.55 0.07 11.10
CA MET A 76 -0.20 1.01 11.95
C MET A 76 -0.84 2.16 11.17
N LEU A 77 -0.18 2.61 10.11
CA LEU A 77 -0.69 3.64 9.23
C LEU A 77 -1.88 3.13 8.40
N GLY A 78 -1.80 1.89 7.91
CA GLY A 78 -2.93 1.25 7.23
C GLY A 78 -3.49 2.07 6.08
N GLU A 79 -2.61 2.75 5.34
CA GLU A 79 -3.01 3.77 4.38
C GLU A 79 -3.64 3.15 3.13
N SER A 80 -4.89 3.52 2.89
CA SER A 80 -5.63 3.12 1.71
C SER A 80 -6.49 4.28 1.19
N ILE A 81 -7.36 3.99 0.25
CA ILE A 81 -8.36 4.91 -0.29
C ILE A 81 -9.74 4.34 -0.05
N GLU A 82 -10.70 5.18 0.38
CA GLU A 82 -12.12 4.80 0.42
C GLU A 82 -12.54 4.34 -0.97
N THR A 83 -13.09 3.14 -1.03
CA THR A 83 -13.66 2.61 -2.28
C THR A 83 -15.12 3.03 -2.37
N SER A 84 -15.65 3.12 -3.59
CA SER A 84 -17.09 3.31 -3.81
C SER A 84 -17.94 2.18 -3.20
N ALA A 85 -17.32 1.03 -2.94
CA ALA A 85 -17.94 -0.10 -2.25
C ALA A 85 -18.11 0.11 -0.73
N SER A 86 -17.30 0.98 -0.11
CA SER A 86 -17.39 1.32 1.32
C SER A 86 -18.32 2.51 1.54
N ASP A 87 -17.97 3.66 0.96
CA ASP A 87 -18.78 4.88 0.95
C ASP A 87 -18.65 5.58 -0.41
N PRO A 88 -19.67 5.50 -1.28
CA PRO A 88 -19.67 6.16 -2.58
C PRO A 88 -19.37 7.67 -2.53
N LYS A 89 -19.74 8.35 -1.44
CA LYS A 89 -19.56 9.82 -1.31
C LYS A 89 -18.13 10.20 -0.98
N ARG A 90 -17.38 9.29 -0.37
CA ARG A 90 -15.99 9.48 0.04
C ARG A 90 -15.01 8.73 -0.85
N ALA A 91 -15.48 8.07 -1.91
CA ALA A 91 -14.66 7.34 -2.85
C ALA A 91 -13.48 8.20 -3.35
N GLY A 92 -12.26 7.68 -3.23
CA GLY A 92 -11.05 8.44 -3.58
C GLY A 92 -10.39 9.17 -2.41
N GLU A 93 -11.02 9.25 -1.24
CA GLU A 93 -10.42 9.87 -0.05
C GLU A 93 -9.45 8.95 0.67
N SER A 94 -8.40 9.54 1.24
CA SER A 94 -7.46 8.82 2.08
C SER A 94 -8.16 8.24 3.31
N VAL A 95 -7.87 6.97 3.60
CA VAL A 95 -8.23 6.34 4.88
C VAL A 95 -7.01 5.76 5.55
N ARG A 96 -7.10 5.66 6.87
CA ARG A 96 -6.14 4.98 7.72
C ARG A 96 -6.92 4.03 8.62
N GLU A 97 -6.55 2.76 8.56
CA GLU A 97 -7.19 1.68 9.31
C GLU A 97 -6.09 0.72 9.75
N VAL A 98 -5.87 0.55 11.06
CA VAL A 98 -4.74 -0.23 11.57
C VAL A 98 -4.78 -1.65 11.01
N GLY A 99 -3.68 -2.10 10.41
CA GLY A 99 -3.58 -3.40 9.74
C GLY A 99 -4.52 -3.56 8.54
N THR A 100 -5.12 -2.47 8.05
CA THR A 100 -6.23 -2.48 7.09
C THR A 100 -7.39 -3.38 7.54
N ASN A 101 -7.60 -3.45 8.86
CA ASN A 101 -8.51 -4.39 9.50
C ASN A 101 -9.58 -3.68 10.33
N PRO A 102 -10.79 -3.44 9.77
CA PRO A 102 -11.87 -2.78 10.49
C PRO A 102 -12.52 -3.66 11.59
N PHE A 103 -11.97 -4.85 11.84
CA PHE A 103 -12.50 -5.83 12.78
C PHE A 103 -11.62 -6.00 14.03
N ILE A 104 -10.61 -5.14 14.23
CA ILE A 104 -9.80 -5.17 15.46
C ILE A 104 -10.71 -4.86 16.65
N ILE A 105 -10.67 -5.75 17.64
CA ILE A 105 -11.32 -5.57 18.93
C ILE A 105 -10.22 -5.38 19.96
N GLY A 106 -10.20 -4.23 20.64
CA GLY A 106 -9.21 -3.91 21.67
C GLY A 106 -8.33 -2.72 21.30
N ASP A 107 -7.13 -2.68 21.89
CA ASP A 107 -6.20 -1.57 21.72
C ASP A 107 -5.35 -1.73 20.46
N TYR A 108 -5.44 -0.73 19.58
CA TYR A 108 -4.65 -0.67 18.35
C TYR A 108 -3.14 -0.59 18.60
N ALA A 109 -2.70 0.05 19.69
CA ALA A 109 -1.28 0.12 20.01
C ALA A 109 -0.72 -1.28 20.35
N GLN A 110 -1.48 -2.06 21.12
CA GLN A 110 -1.16 -3.46 21.41
C GLN A 110 -1.05 -4.31 20.14
N GLU A 111 -1.98 -4.18 19.19
CA GLU A 111 -1.92 -4.89 17.91
C GLU A 111 -0.66 -4.52 17.09
N GLY A 112 -0.35 -3.23 17.00
CA GLY A 112 0.87 -2.74 16.34
C GLY A 112 2.15 -3.28 16.97
N ASN A 113 2.22 -3.24 18.31
CA ASN A 113 3.36 -3.76 19.05
C ASN A 113 3.52 -5.26 18.85
N ARG A 114 2.41 -6.02 18.88
CA ARG A 114 2.42 -7.46 18.65
C ARG A 114 2.88 -7.81 17.24
N PHE A 115 2.44 -7.06 16.23
CA PHE A 115 2.94 -7.21 14.86
C PHE A 115 4.44 -6.92 14.78
N TYR A 116 4.91 -5.86 15.42
CA TYR A 116 6.33 -5.52 15.44
C TYR A 116 7.19 -6.60 16.12
N GLU A 117 6.73 -7.16 17.26
CA GLU A 117 7.37 -8.31 17.91
C GLU A 117 7.47 -9.52 16.99
N PHE A 118 6.41 -9.82 16.23
CA PHE A 118 6.40 -10.93 15.29
C PHE A 118 7.47 -10.78 14.20
N ILE A 119 7.53 -9.61 13.56
CA ILE A 119 8.48 -9.39 12.46
C ILE A 119 9.93 -9.28 12.94
N LYS A 120 10.16 -8.77 14.16
CA LYS A 120 11.49 -8.72 14.79
C LYS A 120 12.02 -10.07 15.23
N LYS A 121 11.19 -11.10 15.33
CA LYS A 121 11.62 -12.43 15.77
C LYS A 121 12.53 -13.12 14.75
N TYR A 122 12.38 -12.79 13.46
CA TYR A 122 13.14 -13.38 12.35
C TYR A 122 13.63 -12.28 11.38
N PRO A 123 14.47 -11.34 11.84
CA PRO A 123 14.85 -10.16 11.08
C PRO A 123 15.63 -10.47 9.80
N GLU A 124 16.28 -11.64 9.74
CA GLU A 124 17.02 -12.13 8.59
C GLU A 124 16.14 -12.80 7.53
N LYS A 125 14.92 -13.21 7.88
CA LYS A 125 13.98 -13.90 6.97
C LYS A 125 12.80 -13.04 6.54
N ILE A 126 12.35 -12.12 7.39
CA ILE A 126 11.17 -11.30 7.13
C ILE A 126 11.58 -10.05 6.36
N GLN A 127 10.91 -9.80 5.24
CA GLN A 127 11.15 -8.63 4.39
C GLN A 127 9.84 -7.87 4.20
N CYS A 128 9.84 -6.59 4.56
CA CYS A 128 8.67 -5.72 4.48
C CYS A 128 8.77 -4.79 3.27
N TYR A 129 7.67 -4.65 2.54
CA TYR A 129 7.57 -3.77 1.38
C TYR A 129 6.28 -2.97 1.41
N LEU A 130 6.34 -1.70 1.00
CA LEU A 130 5.16 -0.90 0.68
C LEU A 130 5.01 -0.85 -0.85
N LEU A 131 3.88 -1.30 -1.36
CA LEU A 131 3.56 -1.30 -2.79
C LEU A 131 2.43 -0.29 -3.05
N ASN A 132 2.77 0.81 -3.72
CA ASN A 132 1.79 1.81 -4.11
C ASN A 132 1.15 1.43 -5.45
N THR A 133 -0.08 0.93 -5.39
CA THR A 133 -0.91 0.54 -6.55
C THR A 133 -1.72 1.69 -7.14
N GLY A 134 -1.52 2.91 -6.62
CA GLY A 134 -2.08 4.13 -7.20
C GLY A 134 -1.21 4.62 -8.35
N GLY A 135 -0.33 5.56 -8.05
CA GLY A 135 0.56 6.20 -9.00
C GLY A 135 1.30 7.39 -8.39
N VAL A 136 1.86 8.23 -9.25
CA VAL A 136 2.55 9.48 -8.86
C VAL A 136 2.11 10.64 -9.74
N GLY A 137 2.40 11.86 -9.30
CA GLY A 137 2.27 13.05 -10.15
C GLY A 137 0.88 13.70 -10.15
N GLU A 138 -0.09 13.26 -9.35
CA GLU A 138 -1.39 13.93 -9.27
C GLU A 138 -1.28 15.32 -8.61
N ILE A 139 -1.94 16.33 -9.20
CA ILE A 139 -2.20 17.62 -8.57
C ILE A 139 -3.70 17.80 -8.54
N MET A 140 -4.25 17.80 -7.33
CA MET A 140 -5.66 18.05 -7.04
C MET A 140 -5.78 19.35 -6.27
N GLU A 141 -6.54 20.28 -6.82
CA GLU A 141 -6.87 21.58 -6.22
C GLU A 141 -8.35 21.62 -5.85
N ARG A 142 -8.74 22.64 -5.08
CA ARG A 142 -10.14 23.00 -4.91
C ARG A 142 -10.43 24.27 -5.69
N ASP A 143 -11.52 24.29 -6.44
CA ASP A 143 -11.99 25.53 -7.08
C ASP A 143 -12.58 26.51 -6.05
N GLU A 144 -13.01 27.68 -6.51
CA GLU A 144 -13.63 28.73 -5.70
C GLU A 144 -14.91 28.27 -4.98
N HIS A 145 -15.52 27.17 -5.44
CA HIS A 145 -16.71 26.56 -4.86
C HIS A 145 -16.39 25.34 -3.98
N GLY A 146 -15.10 25.02 -3.79
CA GLY A 146 -14.63 23.92 -2.97
C GLY A 146 -14.63 22.55 -3.66
N ASN A 147 -14.96 22.46 -4.96
CA ASN A 147 -14.97 21.20 -5.71
C ASN A 147 -13.55 20.75 -6.03
N LYS A 148 -13.32 19.44 -5.98
CA LYS A 148 -12.02 18.83 -6.33
C LYS A 148 -11.79 18.93 -7.85
N VAL A 149 -10.75 19.64 -8.27
CA VAL A 149 -10.32 19.79 -9.66
C VAL A 149 -8.95 19.15 -9.84
N ILE A 150 -8.84 18.18 -10.74
CA ILE A 150 -7.56 17.54 -11.09
C ILE A 150 -6.87 18.41 -12.15
N ARG A 151 -5.82 19.12 -11.74
CA ARG A 151 -4.97 19.92 -12.64
C ARG A 151 -3.94 19.06 -13.37
N GLN A 152 -3.41 18.05 -12.69
CA GLN A 152 -2.47 17.10 -13.25
C GLN A 152 -2.95 15.69 -12.93
N LYS A 153 -3.14 14.87 -13.97
CA LYS A 153 -3.59 13.49 -13.81
C LYS A 153 -2.45 12.63 -13.25
N VAL A 154 -2.82 11.67 -12.39
CA VAL A 154 -1.91 10.64 -11.90
C VAL A 154 -1.31 9.81 -13.05
N LEU A 155 0.00 9.57 -13.02
CA LEU A 155 0.62 8.47 -13.74
C LEU A 155 0.47 7.20 -12.90
N ARG A 156 -0.44 6.31 -13.30
CA ARG A 156 -0.66 5.04 -12.61
C ARG A 156 0.45 4.04 -12.89
N VAL A 157 0.75 3.19 -11.91
CA VAL A 157 1.48 1.96 -12.18
C VAL A 157 0.53 0.94 -12.80
N GLU A 158 0.94 0.34 -13.91
CA GLU A 158 0.11 -0.65 -14.58
C GLU A 158 0.24 -2.03 -13.92
N ILE A 159 -0.77 -2.88 -14.11
CA ILE A 159 -0.76 -4.25 -13.57
C ILE A 159 0.49 -5.04 -14.00
N PRO A 160 0.91 -5.05 -15.29
CA PRO A 160 2.13 -5.76 -15.69
C PRO A 160 3.39 -5.23 -15.00
N GLU A 161 3.45 -3.93 -14.73
CA GLU A 161 4.61 -3.30 -14.09
C GLU A 161 4.69 -3.66 -12.62
N MET A 162 3.57 -3.56 -11.88
CA MET A 162 3.52 -4.00 -10.50
C MET A 162 3.78 -5.50 -10.37
N ALA A 163 3.30 -6.32 -11.32
CA ALA A 163 3.61 -7.74 -11.37
C ALA A 163 5.11 -8.01 -11.59
N SER A 164 5.78 -7.23 -12.46
CA SER A 164 7.23 -7.30 -12.65
C SER A 164 8.00 -6.86 -11.41
N ILE A 165 7.54 -5.83 -10.70
CA ILE A 165 8.12 -5.41 -9.41
C ILE A 165 7.99 -6.53 -8.36
N ILE A 166 6.80 -7.09 -8.17
CA ILE A 166 6.58 -8.20 -7.23
C ILE A 166 7.45 -9.41 -7.60
N ARG A 167 7.54 -9.74 -8.89
CA ARG A 167 8.42 -10.80 -9.39
C ARG A 167 9.89 -10.51 -9.05
N GLY A 168 10.34 -9.28 -9.25
CA GLY A 168 11.70 -8.85 -8.92
C GLY A 168 11.99 -8.93 -7.42
N ILE A 169 11.03 -8.56 -6.57
CA ILE A 169 11.13 -8.70 -5.11
C ILE A 169 11.31 -10.19 -4.75
N VAL A 170 10.41 -11.05 -5.23
CA VAL A 170 10.43 -12.48 -4.90
C VAL A 170 11.70 -13.18 -5.42
N ARG A 171 12.22 -12.77 -6.58
CA ARG A 171 13.46 -13.33 -7.15
C ARG A 171 14.74 -12.70 -6.60
N GLY A 172 14.65 -11.61 -5.84
CA GLY A 172 15.81 -10.87 -5.36
C GLY A 172 16.61 -10.18 -6.47
N THR A 173 15.99 -9.83 -7.60
CA THR A 173 16.68 -9.27 -8.77
C THR A 173 16.61 -7.75 -8.88
N ILE A 174 15.91 -7.08 -7.97
CA ILE A 174 15.80 -5.61 -7.95
C ILE A 174 17.11 -4.99 -7.47
N GLU A 175 17.63 -4.04 -8.25
CA GLU A 175 18.66 -3.12 -7.77
C GLU A 175 17.97 -1.99 -6.99
N TRP A 176 18.38 -1.79 -5.75
CA TRP A 176 17.78 -0.82 -4.84
C TRP A 176 18.66 0.43 -4.69
N GLU A 177 18.03 1.58 -4.49
CA GLU A 177 18.71 2.82 -4.13
C GLU A 177 18.01 3.53 -2.97
N LYS A 178 18.73 4.42 -2.29
CA LYS A 178 18.17 5.20 -1.17
C LYS A 178 17.18 6.23 -1.70
N GLU A 179 16.01 6.24 -1.09
CA GLU A 179 14.96 7.20 -1.40
C GLU A 179 15.10 8.43 -0.48
N PRO A 180 15.16 9.65 -1.04
CA PRO A 180 15.57 10.84 -0.28
C PRO A 180 14.52 11.39 0.69
N HIS A 181 13.24 11.07 0.51
CA HIS A 181 12.16 11.75 1.23
C HIS A 181 11.68 10.96 2.46
N PHE A 182 11.49 9.65 2.37
CA PHE A 182 10.93 8.78 3.40
C PHE A 182 11.96 7.84 4.05
N GLY A 183 13.23 7.89 3.63
CA GLY A 183 14.29 7.08 4.22
C GLY A 183 14.12 5.58 3.96
N THR A 184 13.46 5.23 2.86
CA THR A 184 13.29 3.84 2.41
C THR A 184 14.29 3.50 1.31
N LEU A 185 14.30 2.25 0.84
CA LEU A 185 14.93 1.92 -0.44
C LEU A 185 13.87 1.80 -1.53
N VAL A 186 14.13 2.37 -2.70
CA VAL A 186 13.25 2.26 -3.89
C VAL A 186 13.92 1.48 -5.02
N PRO A 187 13.15 0.87 -5.93
CA PRO A 187 13.73 0.18 -7.08
C PRO A 187 14.40 1.18 -8.02
N LYS A 188 15.71 1.04 -8.17
CA LYS A 188 16.49 1.71 -9.22
C LYS A 188 16.28 1.04 -10.57
N LYS A 189 16.24 -0.29 -10.57
CA LYS A 189 16.08 -1.10 -11.77
C LYS A 189 15.24 -2.33 -11.50
N VAL A 190 14.26 -2.53 -12.38
CA VAL A 190 13.36 -3.69 -12.38
C VAL A 190 13.31 -4.22 -13.81
N GLU A 191 13.43 -5.53 -13.98
CA GLU A 191 13.35 -6.17 -15.29
C GLU A 191 11.99 -5.88 -15.93
N GLY A 192 11.99 -5.31 -17.15
CA GLY A 192 10.77 -5.03 -17.91
C GLY A 192 9.97 -3.82 -17.44
N VAL A 193 10.52 -2.96 -16.57
CA VAL A 193 9.86 -1.72 -16.13
C VAL A 193 10.83 -0.54 -16.24
N ASP A 194 10.43 0.52 -16.96
CA ASP A 194 11.15 1.79 -16.94
C ASP A 194 10.81 2.55 -15.66
N MET A 195 11.65 2.39 -14.62
CA MET A 195 11.46 3.07 -13.34
C MET A 195 11.57 4.59 -13.44
N SER A 196 12.28 5.13 -14.44
CA SER A 196 12.50 6.56 -14.59
C SER A 196 11.20 7.32 -14.82
N LYS A 197 10.16 6.67 -15.36
CA LYS A 197 8.86 7.30 -15.61
C LYS A 197 8.16 7.78 -14.33
N PHE A 198 8.51 7.19 -13.19
CA PHE A 198 7.95 7.54 -11.88
C PHE A 198 8.77 8.60 -11.12
N ASP A 199 9.80 9.18 -11.74
CA ASP A 199 10.59 10.26 -11.14
C ASP A 199 9.72 11.49 -10.87
N LEU A 200 9.63 11.89 -9.60
CA LEU A 200 8.82 13.02 -9.14
C LEU A 200 9.21 14.35 -9.80
N ASN A 201 10.48 14.52 -10.19
CA ASN A 201 10.95 15.75 -10.86
C ASN A 201 10.33 15.94 -12.25
N LYS A 202 9.72 14.89 -12.83
CA LYS A 202 8.96 14.99 -14.09
C LYS A 202 7.56 15.59 -13.89
N PHE A 203 7.07 15.66 -12.65
CA PHE A 203 5.70 16.05 -12.32
C PHE A 203 5.61 17.29 -11.45
N TYR A 204 6.64 17.58 -10.66
CA TYR A 204 6.61 18.58 -9.61
C TYR A 204 7.90 19.39 -9.58
N THR A 205 7.81 20.65 -9.18
CA THR A 205 9.00 21.40 -8.75
C THR A 205 9.50 20.85 -7.42
N LYS A 206 10.75 21.16 -7.07
CA LYS A 206 11.32 20.75 -5.78
C LYS A 206 10.47 21.22 -4.59
N GLU A 207 9.97 22.45 -4.65
CA GLU A 207 9.13 23.05 -3.61
C GLU A 207 7.80 22.29 -3.46
N GLN A 208 7.21 21.85 -4.58
CA GLN A 208 5.99 21.04 -4.56
C GLN A 208 6.25 19.65 -3.96
N ILE A 209 7.36 19.01 -4.32
CA ILE A 209 7.75 17.71 -3.73
C ILE A 209 7.92 17.88 -2.21
N ASP A 210 8.71 18.87 -1.79
CA ASP A 210 8.98 19.14 -0.37
C ASP A 210 7.68 19.43 0.40
N PHE A 211 6.74 20.18 -0.21
CA PHE A 211 5.42 20.42 0.35
C PHE A 211 4.62 19.12 0.55
N TYR A 212 4.43 18.32 -0.50
CA TYR A 212 3.65 17.08 -0.41
C TYR A 212 4.28 16.06 0.54
N VAL A 213 5.61 15.94 0.54
CA VAL A 213 6.35 15.06 1.46
C VAL A 213 6.15 15.52 2.91
N LYS A 214 6.28 16.83 3.17
CA LYS A 214 6.12 17.39 4.52
C LYS A 214 4.71 17.17 5.05
N GLU A 215 3.68 17.47 4.24
CA GLU A 215 2.28 17.26 4.65
C GLU A 215 2.01 15.78 4.91
N LEU A 216 2.46 14.87 4.02
CA LEU A 216 2.25 13.44 4.23
C LEU A 216 2.97 12.91 5.48
N LYS A 217 4.20 13.36 5.76
CA LYS A 217 4.92 13.00 6.99
C LYS A 217 4.17 13.50 8.22
N LYS A 218 3.73 14.76 8.21
CA LYS A 218 2.97 15.36 9.31
C LYS A 218 1.70 14.54 9.59
N GLU A 219 0.90 14.25 8.56
CA GLU A 219 -0.31 13.45 8.73
C GLU A 219 -0.04 12.05 9.29
N ARG A 220 1.05 11.40 8.86
CA ARG A 220 1.45 10.07 9.35
C ARG A 220 1.86 10.12 10.82
N ILE A 221 2.61 11.15 11.22
CA ILE A 221 3.01 11.38 12.61
C ILE A 221 1.77 11.64 13.48
N GLU A 222 0.92 12.57 13.07
CA GLU A 222 -0.32 12.91 13.78
C GLU A 222 -1.25 11.70 13.93
N TRP A 223 -1.27 10.78 12.95
CA TRP A 223 -2.01 9.54 13.05
C TRP A 223 -1.42 8.61 14.12
N LEU A 224 -0.11 8.35 14.07
CA LEU A 224 0.55 7.42 14.98
C LEU A 224 0.57 7.92 16.43
N GLU A 225 0.62 9.24 16.65
CA GLU A 225 0.59 9.85 17.99
C GLU A 225 -0.77 9.68 18.70
N LYS A 226 -1.82 9.22 18.01
CA LYS A 226 -3.12 8.88 18.62
C LYS A 226 -3.10 7.58 19.42
N PHE A 227 -2.05 6.77 19.31
CA PHE A 227 -1.96 5.45 19.93
C PHE A 227 -1.02 5.47 21.14
N PRO A 228 -1.50 5.83 22.34
CA PRO A 228 -0.68 5.80 23.54
C PRO A 228 -0.23 4.36 23.81
N GLY A 229 1.07 4.16 24.05
CA GLY A 229 1.65 2.84 24.26
C GLY A 229 2.20 2.16 23.00
N LEU A 230 2.08 2.78 21.82
CA LEU A 230 2.77 2.31 20.63
C LEU A 230 4.29 2.38 20.83
N ASN A 231 5.00 1.35 20.40
CA ASN A 231 6.44 1.28 20.57
C ASN A 231 7.12 2.51 19.91
N PRO A 232 7.94 3.27 20.64
CA PRO A 232 8.54 4.50 20.12
C PRO A 232 9.38 4.31 18.85
N GLU A 233 9.97 3.14 18.64
CA GLU A 233 10.76 2.84 17.43
C GLU A 233 9.90 2.87 16.16
N ILE A 234 8.61 2.50 16.27
CA ILE A 234 7.65 2.58 15.16
C ILE A 234 7.39 4.05 14.78
N LEU A 235 7.24 4.92 15.78
CA LEU A 235 7.02 6.35 15.55
C LEU A 235 8.28 7.04 14.98
N LYS A 236 9.46 6.72 15.51
CA LYS A 236 10.75 7.24 15.02
C LYS A 236 11.01 6.91 13.56
N ALA A 237 10.63 5.71 13.12
CA ALA A 237 10.79 5.28 11.73
C ALA A 237 10.05 6.16 10.72
N VAL A 238 8.98 6.86 11.13
CA VAL A 238 8.27 7.83 10.30
C VAL A 238 8.87 9.24 10.41
N LYS A 239 9.42 9.60 11.57
CA LYS A 239 10.11 10.87 11.79
C LYS A 239 11.43 10.95 11.01
N GLY A 240 12.05 9.81 10.71
CA GLY A 240 13.34 9.73 10.04
C GLY A 240 14.51 10.01 10.99
N GLU A 241 14.29 9.71 12.28
CA GLU A 241 15.26 9.81 13.38
C GLU A 241 15.95 8.48 13.65
#